data_AF-E6LLK1-F1
#
_entry.id   AF-E6LLK1-F1
#
_cell.length_a   1.000
_cell.length_b   1.000
_cell.length_c   1.000
_cell.angle_alpha   90.00
_cell.angle_beta   90.00
_cell.angle_gamma   90.00
#
_symmetry.space_group_name_H-M   'P 1'
#
loop_
_entity.id
_entity.type
_entity.pdbx_description
1 polymer ?
#
loop_
_entity_poly.entity_id
_entity_poly.type
_entity_poly.pdbx_seq_one_letter_code
_entity_poly.pdbx_strand_id
1 'polypeptide(L)'
;MDCRCGDIRRCRSDIRKINYAIVLMEGLRGIDMTIRSDLSSIAGENSMYMTPFNIGNIAETESQMHREIELQTSNIIEMLKDKEEYLNDELKDMEDEDYDYHHRDDD
;
A
#
# COMPACT_ATOMS: atom_id res chain seq x y z
N MET A 1 -7.61 -28.44 22.83
CA MET A 1 -7.08 -27.59 21.77
C MET A 1 -7.35 -28.32 20.47
N ASP A 2 -7.69 -27.61 19.40
CA ASP A 2 -7.97 -28.18 18.09
C ASP A 2 -6.84 -27.78 17.11
N CYS A 3 -6.60 -28.59 16.09
CA CYS A 3 -5.63 -28.32 15.03
C CYS A 3 -5.93 -27.00 14.30
N ARG A 4 -4.95 -26.10 14.19
CA ARG A 4 -5.01 -24.77 13.56
C ARG A 4 -4.42 -24.74 12.14
N CYS A 5 -3.99 -25.87 11.58
CA CYS A 5 -3.45 -25.97 10.22
C CYS A 5 -4.27 -25.23 9.14
N GLY A 6 -5.61 -25.24 9.27
CA GLY A 6 -6.52 -24.52 8.37
C GLY A 6 -6.40 -23.00 8.47
N ASP A 7 -6.31 -22.48 9.70
CA ASP A 7 -6.22 -21.05 9.98
C ASP A 7 -4.83 -20.51 9.64
N ILE A 8 -3.77 -21.26 9.95
CA ILE A 8 -2.38 -20.99 9.51
C ILE A 8 -2.33 -20.83 7.98
N ARG A 9 -2.96 -21.74 7.24
CA ARG A 9 -3.00 -21.66 5.77
C ARG A 9 -3.73 -20.41 5.28
N ARG A 10 -4.85 -20.04 5.91
CA ARG A 10 -5.61 -18.83 5.55
C ARG A 10 -4.81 -17.57 5.85
N CYS A 11 -4.19 -17.48 7.04
CA CYS A 11 -3.35 -16.34 7.43
C CYS A 11 -2.19 -16.13 6.45
N ARG A 12 -1.45 -17.20 6.10
CA ARG A 12 -0.41 -17.14 5.05
C ARG A 12 -0.95 -16.65 3.71
N SER A 13 -2.18 -17.03 3.34
CA SER A 13 -2.80 -16.54 2.10
C SER A 13 -3.15 -15.06 2.18
N ASP A 14 -3.58 -14.56 3.34
CA ASP A 14 -3.98 -13.18 3.51
C ASP A 14 -2.75 -12.25 3.58
N ILE A 15 -1.66 -12.67 4.25
CA ILE A 15 -0.35 -12.00 4.18
C ILE A 15 0.10 -11.83 2.72
N ARG A 16 0.03 -12.88 1.91
CA ARG A 16 0.39 -12.78 0.48
C ARG A 16 -0.45 -11.76 -0.29
N LYS A 17 -1.75 -11.66 -0.01
CA LYS A 17 -2.63 -10.69 -0.65
C LYS A 17 -2.31 -9.27 -0.21
N ILE A 18 -2.00 -9.05 1.06
CA ILE A 18 -1.56 -7.75 1.59
C ILE A 18 -0.25 -7.32 0.91
N ASN A 19 0.73 -8.21 0.80
CA ASN A 19 2.01 -7.90 0.16
C ASN A 19 1.82 -7.54 -1.31
N TYR A 20 0.92 -8.24 -2.00
CA TYR A 20 0.55 -7.88 -3.37
C TYR A 20 -0.14 -6.50 -3.45
N ALA A 21 -1.03 -6.18 -2.50
CA ALA A 21 -1.66 -4.87 -2.44
C ALA A 21 -0.65 -3.74 -2.19
N ILE A 22 0.34 -3.95 -1.31
CA ILE A 22 1.42 -2.98 -1.06
C ILE A 22 2.17 -2.68 -2.36
N VAL A 23 2.56 -3.70 -3.13
CA VAL A 23 3.24 -3.54 -4.43
C VAL A 23 2.39 -2.72 -5.41
N LEU A 24 1.09 -2.97 -5.48
CA LEU A 24 0.20 -2.20 -6.35
C LEU A 24 0.10 -0.73 -5.92
N MET A 25 0.01 -0.45 -4.61
CA MET A 25 -0.05 0.92 -4.09
C MET A 25 1.26 1.68 -4.30
N GLU A 26 2.42 1.03 -4.13
CA GLU A 26 3.72 1.62 -4.45
C GLU A 26 3.84 1.92 -5.95
N GLY A 27 3.29 1.07 -6.81
CA GLY A 27 3.17 1.30 -8.24
C GLY A 27 2.30 2.53 -8.59
N LEU A 28 1.16 2.69 -7.93
CA LEU A 28 0.29 3.87 -8.08
C LEU A 28 1.01 5.16 -7.71
N ARG A 29 1.77 5.15 -6.60
CA ARG A 29 2.62 6.30 -6.22
C ARG A 29 3.64 6.65 -7.32
N GLY A 30 4.22 5.64 -7.97
CA GLY A 30 5.10 5.83 -9.12
C GLY A 30 4.42 6.53 -10.30
N ILE A 31 3.23 6.06 -10.67
CA ILE A 31 2.43 6.61 -11.77
C ILE A 31 2.05 8.07 -11.48
N ASP A 32 1.61 8.37 -10.26
CA ASP A 32 1.23 9.72 -9.83
C ASP A 32 2.40 10.71 -9.93
N MET A 33 3.62 10.29 -9.57
CA MET A 33 4.83 11.11 -9.79
C MET A 33 5.11 11.37 -11.28
N THR A 34 4.89 10.39 -12.15
CA THR A 34 5.03 10.56 -13.60
C THR A 34 4.01 11.55 -14.13
N ILE A 35 2.74 11.44 -13.73
CA ILE A 35 1.67 12.38 -14.12
C ILE A 35 2.04 13.82 -13.72
N ARG A 36 2.51 14.04 -12.49
CA ARG A 36 2.97 15.36 -12.04
C ARG A 36 4.09 15.93 -12.92
N SER A 37 5.06 15.09 -13.26
CA SER A 37 6.20 15.48 -14.12
C SER A 37 5.72 15.88 -15.53
N ASP A 38 4.82 15.11 -16.11
CA ASP A 38 4.28 15.36 -17.45
C ASP A 38 3.44 16.64 -17.47
N LEU A 39 2.58 16.84 -16.47
CA LEU A 39 1.76 18.04 -16.33
C LEU A 39 2.60 19.30 -16.13
N SER A 40 3.66 19.22 -15.31
CA SER A 40 4.61 20.31 -15.12
C SER A 40 5.32 20.70 -16.44
N SER A 41 5.68 19.69 -17.25
CA SER A 41 6.31 19.89 -18.55
C SER A 41 5.35 20.57 -19.54
N ILE A 42 4.11 20.07 -19.63
CA ILE A 42 3.04 20.66 -20.48
C ILE A 42 2.76 22.11 -20.07
N ALA A 43 2.71 22.41 -18.77
CA ALA A 43 2.52 23.78 -18.27
C ALA A 43 3.66 24.70 -18.69
N GLY A 44 4.91 24.21 -18.63
CA GLY A 44 6.09 24.93 -19.13
C GLY A 44 6.00 25.26 -20.62
N GLU A 45 5.63 24.28 -21.45
CA GLU A 45 5.47 24.46 -22.91
C GLU A 45 4.34 25.44 -23.26
N ASN A 46 3.25 25.44 -22.50
CA ASN A 46 2.10 26.31 -22.73
C ASN A 46 2.25 27.73 -22.15
N SER A 47 3.37 28.03 -21.48
CA SER A 47 3.60 29.31 -20.81
C SER A 47 3.51 30.54 -21.73
N MET A 48 3.80 30.36 -23.03
CA MET A 48 3.70 31.41 -24.04
C MET A 48 2.30 31.57 -24.66
N TYR A 49 1.41 30.59 -24.47
CA TYR A 49 0.09 30.52 -25.11
C TYR A 49 -1.06 30.77 -24.12
N MET A 50 -0.77 30.79 -22.82
CA MET A 50 -1.76 31.02 -21.76
C MET A 50 -1.39 32.23 -20.91
N THR A 51 -2.40 32.87 -20.33
CA THR A 51 -2.15 33.97 -19.39
C THR A 51 -1.50 33.44 -18.11
N PRO A 52 -0.65 34.23 -17.45
CA PRO A 52 -0.05 33.84 -16.16
C PRO A 52 -1.08 33.41 -15.11
N PHE A 53 -2.26 34.03 -15.11
CA PHE A 53 -3.37 33.68 -14.22
C PHE A 53 -3.88 32.25 -14.46
N ASN A 54 -4.12 31.87 -15.72
CA ASN A 54 -4.61 30.52 -16.04
C ASN A 54 -3.56 29.45 -15.75
N ILE A 55 -2.27 29.75 -15.99
CA ILE A 55 -1.15 28.86 -15.65
C ILE A 55 -1.08 28.65 -14.14
N GLY A 56 -1.20 29.73 -13.35
CA GLY A 56 -1.20 29.66 -11.89
C GLY A 56 -2.34 28.80 -11.34
N ASN A 57 -3.57 28.99 -11.83
CA ASN A 57 -4.72 28.19 -11.39
C ASN A 57 -4.58 26.70 -11.73
N ILE A 58 -4.04 26.36 -12.91
CA ILE A 58 -3.81 24.96 -13.30
C ILE A 58 -2.75 24.33 -12.39
N ALA A 59 -1.62 25.02 -12.18
CA ALA A 59 -0.55 24.53 -11.31
C ALA A 59 -1.01 24.33 -9.86
N GLU A 60 -1.81 25.26 -9.33
CA GLU A 60 -2.37 25.15 -7.98
C GLU A 60 -3.33 23.96 -7.87
N THR A 61 -4.25 23.80 -8.83
CA THR A 61 -5.22 22.70 -8.84
C THR A 61 -4.52 21.34 -8.93
N GLU A 62 -3.52 21.24 -9.81
CA GLU A 62 -2.71 20.03 -9.98
C GLU A 62 -1.93 19.70 -8.69
N SER A 63 -1.29 20.70 -8.08
CA SER A 63 -0.55 20.53 -6.82
C SER A 63 -1.45 20.06 -5.68
N GLN A 64 -2.68 20.56 -5.60
CA GLN A 64 -3.65 20.13 -4.59
C GLN A 64 -4.07 18.66 -4.80
N MET A 65 -4.40 18.28 -6.04
CA MET A 65 -4.79 16.91 -6.36
C MET A 65 -3.65 15.92 -6.07
N HIS A 66 -2.44 16.25 -6.50
CA HIS A 66 -1.28 15.38 -6.29
C HIS A 66 -0.99 15.19 -4.79
N ARG A 67 -1.05 16.26 -4.00
CA ARG A 67 -0.86 16.19 -2.55
C ARG A 67 -1.89 15.28 -1.87
N GLU A 68 -3.14 15.32 -2.31
CA GLU A 68 -4.19 14.46 -1.77
C GLU A 68 -3.94 12.98 -2.10
N ILE A 69 -3.58 12.68 -3.35
CA ILE A 69 -3.26 11.32 -3.81
C ILE A 69 -2.03 10.79 -3.07
N GLU A 70 -0.96 11.58 -2.96
CA GLU A 70 0.27 11.20 -2.26
C GLU A 70 0.00 10.85 -0.79
N LEU A 71 -0.80 11.67 -0.10
CA LEU A 71 -1.16 11.46 1.29
C LEU A 71 -2.02 10.21 1.48
N GLN A 72 -3.08 10.05 0.67
CA GLN A 72 -3.96 8.88 0.74
C GLN A 72 -3.20 7.58 0.44
N THR A 73 -2.36 7.59 -0.61
CA THR A 73 -1.57 6.43 -1.00
C THR A 73 -0.58 6.04 0.09
N SER A 74 0.10 7.02 0.71
CA SER A 74 1.04 6.78 1.80
C SER A 74 0.35 6.19 3.03
N ASN A 75 -0.81 6.75 3.43
CA ASN A 75 -1.59 6.24 4.56
C ASN A 75 -2.05 4.79 4.34
N ILE A 76 -2.52 4.46 3.14
CA ILE A 76 -2.94 3.09 2.82
C ILE A 76 -1.76 2.12 2.88
N ILE A 77 -0.59 2.51 2.36
CA ILE A 77 0.61 1.67 2.41
C ILE A 77 1.03 1.41 3.86
N GLU A 78 1.03 2.45 4.71
CA GLU A 78 1.35 2.32 6.14
C GLU A 78 0.39 1.36 6.84
N MET A 79 -0.92 1.56 6.68
CA MET A 79 -1.94 0.65 7.24
C MET A 79 -1.77 -0.81 6.78
N LEU A 80 -1.39 -1.02 5.51
CA LEU A 80 -1.16 -2.37 4.99
C LEU A 80 0.10 -3.01 5.60
N LYS A 81 1.16 -2.24 5.82
CA LYS A 81 2.39 -2.70 6.48
C LYS A 81 2.14 -3.05 7.95
N ASP A 82 1.42 -2.20 8.67
CA ASP A 82 1.02 -2.48 10.05
C ASP A 82 0.20 -3.77 10.14
N LYS A 83 -0.70 -3.99 9.16
CA LYS A 83 -1.51 -5.21 9.12
C LYS A 83 -0.70 -6.45 8.74
N GLU A 84 0.29 -6.31 7.84
CA GLU A 84 1.24 -7.37 7.51
C GLU A 84 2.02 -7.80 8.76
N GLU A 85 2.58 -6.85 9.50
CA GLU A 85 3.33 -7.11 10.74
C GLU A 85 2.46 -7.85 11.75
N TYR A 86 1.26 -7.33 12.04
CA TYR A 86 0.31 -7.96 12.94
C TYR A 86 -0.02 -9.41 12.56
N LEU A 87 -0.26 -9.68 11.27
CA LEU A 87 -0.60 -11.03 10.83
C LEU A 87 0.60 -11.98 10.87
N ASN A 88 1.83 -11.49 10.68
CA ASN A 88 3.02 -12.31 10.84
C ASN A 88 3.23 -12.72 12.30
N ASP A 89 2.98 -11.82 13.24
CA ASP A 89 3.01 -12.13 14.68
C ASP A 89 1.93 -13.16 15.03
N GLU A 90 0.69 -12.93 14.60
CA GLU A 90 -0.42 -13.86 14.83
C GLU A 90 -0.15 -15.24 14.20
N LEU A 91 0.43 -15.27 12.99
CA LEU A 91 0.82 -16.51 12.33
C LEU A 91 1.82 -17.30 13.17
N LYS A 92 2.81 -16.62 13.75
CA LYS A 92 3.84 -17.25 14.58
C LYS A 92 3.23 -17.86 15.84
N ASP A 93 2.37 -17.11 16.53
CA ASP A 93 1.67 -17.61 17.72
C ASP A 93 0.83 -18.85 17.38
N MET A 94 0.13 -18.84 16.24
CA MET A 94 -0.62 -20.01 15.77
C MET A 94 0.26 -21.21 15.45
N GLU A 95 1.41 -20.99 14.84
CA GLU A 95 2.36 -22.06 14.49
C GLU A 95 2.96 -22.70 15.76
N ASP A 96 3.29 -21.91 16.78
CA ASP A 96 3.79 -22.39 18.07
C ASP A 96 2.71 -23.22 18.81
N GLU A 97 1.47 -22.74 18.85
CA GLU A 97 0.35 -23.47 19.46
C GLU A 97 0.01 -24.79 18.74
N ASP A 98 0.01 -24.79 17.40
CA ASP A 98 -0.28 -25.98 16.58
C ASP A 98 0.85 -27.00 16.69
N TYR A 99 2.10 -26.55 16.80
CA TYR A 99 3.25 -27.40 17.09
C TYR A 99 3.08 -28.11 18.44
N ASP A 100 2.82 -27.38 19.51
CA ASP A 100 2.59 -27.96 20.83
C ASP A 100 1.43 -28.96 20.84
N TYR A 101 0.34 -28.65 20.12
CA TYR A 101 -0.81 -29.54 20.01
C TYR A 101 -0.44 -30.86 19.31
N HIS A 102 0.29 -30.80 18.21
CA HIS A 102 0.66 -31.99 17.43
C HIS A 102 1.74 -32.87 18.09
N HIS A 103 2.46 -32.36 19.09
CA HIS A 103 3.51 -33.10 19.81
C HIS A 103 3.12 -33.48 21.25
N ARG A 104 1.86 -33.26 21.65
CA ARG A 104 1.34 -33.62 22.99
C ARG A 104 0.87 -35.08 23.12
N ASP A 105 0.69 -35.79 22.02
CA ASP A 105 0.16 -37.18 21.99
C ASP A 105 1.25 -38.25 21.67
N ASP A 106 2.54 -37.87 21.68
CA ASP A 106 3.70 -38.75 21.41
C ASP A 106 4.41 -39.27 22.69
N ASP A 107 3.76 -39.20 23.87
CA ASP A 107 4.18 -39.78 25.16
C ASP A 107 3.18 -40.85 25.67
#